data_AF-A0A1G5H5D8-F1
#
_entry.id   AF-A0A1G5H5D8-F1
#
_cell.length_a   1.000
_cell.length_b   1.000
_cell.length_c   1.000
_cell.angle_alpha   90.00
_cell.angle_beta   90.00
_cell.angle_gamma   90.00
#
_symmetry.space_group_name_H-M   'P 1'
#
loop_
_entity.id
_entity.type
_entity.pdbx_description
1 polymer ?
#
loop_
_entity_poly.entity_id
_entity_poly.type
_entity_poly.pdbx_seq_one_letter_code
_entity_poly.pdbx_strand_id
1 'polypeptide(L)' 'MRDLFYLSETQFNRIKPYFPLSHWVARVDDLRVISGIIYVIEFPELRLQE' A
#
# COMPACT_ATOMS: atom_id res chain seq x y z
N MET A 1 0.87 10.57 13.18
CA MET A 1 1.29 9.62 12.14
C MET A 1 1.26 10.37 10.82
N ARG A 2 2.34 10.34 10.02
CA ARG A 2 2.33 10.97 8.69
C ARG A 2 1.69 9.97 7.74
N ASP A 3 0.44 10.22 7.39
CA ASP A 3 -0.33 9.47 6.41
C ASP A 3 0.26 9.68 5.00
N LEU A 4 1.39 9.03 4.74
CA LEU A 4 1.96 8.90 3.40
C LEU A 4 1.12 7.87 2.65
N PHE A 5 -0.03 8.29 2.12
CA PHE A 5 -0.80 7.48 1.19
C PHE A 5 -0.40 7.87 -0.24
N TYR A 6 0.41 7.02 -0.89
CA TYR A 6 0.79 7.20 -2.30
C TYR A 6 -0.38 7.04 -3.28
N LEU A 7 -1.52 6.50 -2.81
CA LEU A 7 -2.71 6.28 -3.63
C LEU A 7 -3.86 7.15 -3.15
N SER A 8 -4.53 7.80 -4.10
CA SER A 8 -5.86 8.37 -3.87
C SER A 8 -6.89 7.27 -3.60
N GLU A 9 -7.98 7.62 -2.91
CA GLU A 9 -9.09 6.70 -2.65
C GLU A 9 -9.66 6.08 -3.94
N THR A 10 -9.73 6.86 -5.03
CA THR A 10 -10.17 6.38 -6.34
C THR A 10 -9.23 5.33 -6.92
N GLN A 11 -7.90 5.50 -6.80
CA GLN A 11 -6.93 4.50 -7.24
C GLN A 11 -6.99 3.25 -6.38
N PHE A 12 -7.12 3.40 -5.06
CA PHE A 12 -7.29 2.27 -4.14
C PHE A 12 -8.55 1.45 -4.46
N ASN A 13 -9.67 2.12 -4.73
CA ASN A 13 -10.92 1.45 -5.09
C ASN A 13 -10.83 0.68 -6.42
N ARG A 14 -9.95 1.08 -7.35
CA ARG A 14 -9.69 0.32 -8.59
C ARG A 14 -8.92 -0.98 -8.33
N ILE A 15 -8.03 -1.00 -7.35
CA ILE A 15 -7.21 -2.18 -7.02
C ILE A 15 -7.89 -3.11 -6.02
N LYS A 16 -8.81 -2.58 -5.21
CA LYS A 16 -9.55 -3.32 -4.17
C LYS A 16 -10.19 -4.64 -4.64
N PRO A 17 -10.80 -4.74 -5.84
CA PRO A 17 -11.41 -5.98 -6.31
C PRO A 17 -10.43 -7.14 -6.55
N TYR A 18 -9.13 -6.85 -6.72
CA TYR A 18 -8.10 -7.87 -6.93
C TYR A 18 -7.56 -8.44 -5.61
N PHE A 19 -7.94 -7.88 -4.46
CA PHE A 19 -7.52 -8.44 -3.18
C PHE A 19 -8.28 -9.74 -2.88
N PRO A 20 -7.62 -10.73 -2.26
CA PRO A 20 -8.30 -11.90 -1.75
C PRO A 20 -9.35 -11.48 -0.73
N LEU A 21 -10.50 -12.18 -0.74
CA LEU A 21 -11.52 -12.05 0.30
C LEU A 21 -10.87 -12.12 1.69
N SER A 22 -11.21 -11.14 2.53
CA SER A 22 -10.73 -11.10 3.90
C SER A 22 -11.33 -12.29 4.66
N HIS A 23 -10.47 -13.17 5.19
CA HIS A 23 -10.91 -14.29 6.01
C HIS A 23 -11.23 -13.81 7.44
N TRP A 24 -12.27 -12.99 7.58
CA TRP A 24 -12.83 -12.52 8.86
C TRP A 24 -12.04 -11.44 9.63
N VAL A 25 -10.89 -11.00 9.12
CA VAL A 25 -10.13 -9.86 9.65
C VAL A 25 -10.16 -8.72 8.65
N ALA A 26 -10.70 -7.57 9.05
CA ALA A 26 -10.68 -6.36 8.23
C ALA A 26 -9.23 -5.95 7.99
N ARG A 27 -8.85 -5.77 6.73
CA ARG A 27 -7.52 -5.32 6.36
C ARG A 27 -7.42 -3.80 6.56
N VAL A 28 -7.30 -3.40 7.83
CA VAL A 28 -7.24 -1.99 8.24
C VAL A 28 -6.01 -1.29 7.64
N ASP A 29 -4.94 -2.03 7.37
CA ASP A 29 -3.64 -1.50 6.92
C ASP A 29 -3.35 -1.67 5.42
N ASP A 30 -4.31 -2.08 4.58
CA ASP A 30 -4.04 -2.34 3.15
C ASP A 30 -3.41 -1.14 2.44
N LEU A 31 -3.95 0.06 2.67
CA LEU A 31 -3.41 1.30 2.12
C LEU A 31 -1.95 1.53 2.52
N ARG A 32 -1.60 1.18 3.76
CA ARG A 32 -0.25 1.34 4.30
C ARG A 32 0.71 0.30 3.72
N VAL A 33 0.26 -0.95 3.57
CA VAL A 33 1.06 -2.02 2.96
C VAL A 33 1.33 -1.70 1.49
N ILE A 34 0.31 -1.30 0.74
CA ILE A 34 0.45 -0.94 -0.67
C ILE A 34 1.33 0.30 -0.84
N SER A 35 1.17 1.29 0.04
CA SER A 35 2.04 2.47 0.11
C SER A 35 3.51 2.06 0.29
N GLY A 36 3.81 1.12 1.20
CA GLY A 36 5.15 0.58 1.38
C GLY A 36 5.70 -0.17 0.16
N ILE A 37 4.85 -0.94 -0.53
CA ILE A 37 5.24 -1.65 -1.76
C ILE A 37 5.60 -0.64 -2.87
N ILE A 38 4.76 0.38 -3.08
CA ILE A 38 5.01 1.44 -4.07
C ILE A 38 6.31 2.16 -3.75
N TYR A 39 6.52 2.53 -2.48
CA TYR A 39 7.74 3.20 -2.04
C TYR A 39 8.99 2.39 -2.39
N VAL A 40 8.96 1.08 -2.16
CA VAL A 40 10.07 0.19 -2.47
C VAL A 40 10.35 0.08 -3.97
N ILE A 41 9.32 0.17 -4.80
CA ILE A 41 9.44 0.08 -6.26
C ILE A 41 9.95 1.40 -6.86
N GLU A 42 9.43 2.54 -6.37
CA GLU A 42 9.77 3.87 -6.87
C GLU A 42 11.12 4.38 -6.34
N PHE A 43 11.54 3.95 -5.15
CA PHE A 43 12.79 4.38 -4.53
C PHE A 43 13.73 3.21 -4.23
N PRO A 44 14.17 2.45 -5.25
CA PRO A 44 15.01 1.27 -5.04
C PRO A 44 16.39 1.62 -4.47
N GLU A 45 16.94 2.80 -4.77
CA GLU A 45 18.21 3.29 -4.25
C GLU A 45 18.21 3.60 -2.75
N LEU A 46 17.05 3.87 -2.14
CA LEU A 46 16.94 4.10 -0.69
C LEU A 46 17.11 2.80 0.12
N ARG A 47 17.17 1.64 -0.54
CA ARG A 47 17.53 0.35 0.08
C ARG A 47 19.04 0.17 0.26
N LEU A 48 19.88 0.95 -0.42
CA LEU A 48 21.34 0.78 -0.44
C LEU A 48 22.08 1.60 0.65
N GLN A 49 21.36 2.12 1.64
CA GLN A 49 21.94 2.96 2.71
C GLN A 49 22.10 2.22 4.06
N GLU A 50 22.23 0.90 4.05
CA GLU A 50 22.69 0.12 5.21
C GLU A 50 24.20 -0.14 5.15
#